data_AF-A0A8C7D5D3-F1
#
_entry.id   AF-A0A8C7D5D3-F1
#
_cell.length_a   1.000
_cell.length_b   1.000
_cell.length_c   1.000
_cell.angle_alpha   90.00
_cell.angle_beta   90.00
_cell.angle_gamma   90.00
#
_symmetry.space_group_name_H-M   'P 1'
#
loop_
_entity.id
_entity.type
_entity.pdbx_description
1 polymer ?
#
loop_
_entity_poly.entity_id
_entity_poly.type
_entity_poly.pdbx_seq_one_letter_code
_entity_poly.pdbx_strand_id
1 'polypeptide(L)'
;MRSVREGETVIKGVSSSLFLCVDSIGQLRGQSHYTEADCTFRELLLADGYSRFFSSHHKLYVSLTSKGSTPQHGLPFHRFLPLRNILVSRSMTNTAENQQQNQQQLDLDSDNPFGRSLTGVVSPQFSRDK
;
A
#
# COMPACT_ATOMS: atom_id res chain seq x y z
N MET A 1 1.19 5.24 -4.08
CA MET A 1 1.69 6.60 -4.35
C MET A 1 3.11 6.48 -4.85
N ARG A 2 3.51 7.29 -5.83
CA ARG A 2 4.87 7.29 -6.37
C ARG A 2 5.36 8.72 -6.48
N SER A 3 6.59 8.97 -6.04
CA SER A 3 7.26 10.24 -6.32
C SER A 3 7.63 10.29 -7.80
N VAL A 4 7.39 11.43 -8.44
CA VAL A 4 7.77 11.67 -9.85
C VAL A 4 8.93 12.63 -9.98
N ARG A 5 9.02 13.60 -9.07
CA ARG A 5 10.11 14.56 -8.88
C ARG A 5 10.20 14.90 -7.40
N GLU A 6 11.21 15.66 -7.02
CA GLU A 6 11.39 16.08 -5.64
C GLU A 6 10.14 16.81 -5.11
N GLY A 7 9.53 16.26 -4.06
CA GLY A 7 8.28 16.78 -3.48
C GLY A 7 7.02 16.59 -4.32
N GLU A 8 7.10 16.06 -5.55
CA GLU A 8 5.96 15.81 -6.41
C GLU A 8 5.58 14.32 -6.43
N THR A 9 4.28 14.05 -6.35
CA THR A 9 3.71 12.72 -6.24
C THR A 9 2.54 12.52 -7.20
N VAL A 10 2.39 11.27 -7.64
CA VAL A 10 1.23 10.81 -8.39
C VAL A 10 0.52 9.72 -7.60
N ILE A 11 -0.79 9.87 -7.48
CA ILE A 11 -1.67 8.95 -6.76
C ILE A 11 -2.45 8.14 -7.80
N LYS A 12 -2.32 6.81 -7.74
CA LYS A 12 -3.04 5.86 -8.60
C LYS A 12 -3.77 4.85 -7.74
N GLY A 13 -5.06 4.65 -7.99
CA GLY A 13 -5.85 3.60 -7.35
C GLY A 13 -5.44 2.24 -7.87
N VAL A 14 -5.09 1.30 -6.98
CA VAL A 14 -4.63 -0.03 -7.36
C VAL A 14 -5.76 -0.84 -8.01
N SER A 15 -6.94 -0.87 -7.37
CA SER A 15 -8.09 -1.65 -7.87
C SER A 15 -8.70 -1.05 -9.14
N SER A 16 -8.89 0.27 -9.20
CA SER A 16 -9.48 0.92 -10.38
C SER A 16 -8.49 1.14 -11.51
N SER A 17 -7.19 1.06 -11.24
CA SER A 17 -6.12 1.45 -12.17
C SER A 17 -6.21 2.91 -12.68
N LEU A 18 -6.97 3.77 -12.01
CA LEU A 18 -7.13 5.18 -12.37
C LEU A 18 -6.16 6.08 -11.60
N PHE A 19 -5.66 7.12 -12.26
CA PHE A 19 -4.96 8.23 -11.63
C PHE A 19 -5.97 9.15 -10.93
N LEU A 20 -5.62 9.63 -9.74
CA LEU A 20 -6.35 10.71 -9.08
C LEU A 20 -5.90 12.02 -9.71
N CYS A 21 -6.85 12.78 -10.23
CA CYS A 21 -6.60 14.07 -10.88
C CYS A 21 -7.60 15.11 -10.37
N VAL A 22 -7.25 16.38 -10.49
CA VAL A 22 -8.08 17.51 -10.08
C VAL A 22 -8.27 18.47 -11.25
N ASP A 23 -9.43 19.10 -11.32
CA ASP A 23 -9.70 20.14 -12.31
C ASP A 23 -9.51 21.56 -11.76
N SER A 24 -9.78 22.55 -12.61
CA SER A 24 -9.63 23.97 -12.29
C SER A 24 -10.56 24.48 -11.19
N ILE A 25 -11.59 23.73 -10.82
CA ILE A 25 -12.51 24.08 -9.72
C ILE A 25 -12.22 23.27 -8.45
N GLY A 26 -11.16 22.46 -8.44
CA GLY A 26 -10.76 21.65 -7.28
C GLY A 26 -11.51 20.32 -7.15
N GLN A 27 -12.27 19.92 -8.17
CA GLN A 27 -13.02 18.67 -8.14
C GLN A 27 -12.13 17.48 -8.51
N LEU A 28 -12.07 16.52 -7.59
CA LEU A 28 -11.33 15.29 -7.77
C LEU A 28 -12.08 14.32 -8.68
N ARG A 29 -11.32 13.65 -9.55
CA ARG A 29 -11.82 12.66 -10.51
C ARG A 29 -10.77 11.58 -10.76
N GLY A 30 -11.23 10.39 -11.09
CA GLY A 30 -10.37 9.31 -11.58
C GLY A 30 -10.21 9.40 -13.10
N GLN A 31 -8.98 9.30 -13.61
CA GLN A 31 -8.71 9.27 -15.06
C GLN A 31 -7.81 8.09 -15.42
N SER A 32 -8.06 7.45 -16.58
CA SER A 32 -7.23 6.35 -17.08
C SER A 32 -5.93 6.87 -17.69
N HIS A 33 -5.99 8.01 -18.36
CA HIS A 33 -4.85 8.68 -18.97
C HIS A 33 -4.23 9.67 -17.97
N TYR A 34 -2.90 9.67 -17.90
CA TYR A 34 -2.16 10.57 -17.03
C TYR A 34 -1.93 11.91 -17.73
N THR A 35 -2.30 13.01 -17.04
CA THR A 35 -1.93 14.38 -17.42
C THR A 35 -1.15 15.01 -16.27
N GLU A 36 0.06 15.49 -16.54
CA GLU A 36 0.94 16.03 -15.49
C GLU A 36 0.29 17.21 -14.75
N ALA A 37 -0.40 18.09 -15.48
CA ALA A 37 -1.07 19.27 -14.95
C ALA A 37 -2.16 18.94 -13.91
N ASP A 38 -2.91 17.86 -14.11
CA ASP A 38 -4.09 17.55 -13.28
C ASP A 38 -3.82 16.45 -12.25
N CYS A 39 -2.89 15.54 -12.55
CA CYS A 39 -2.69 14.29 -11.78
C CYS A 39 -1.39 14.28 -10.95
N THR A 40 -0.64 15.38 -10.96
CA THR A 40 0.57 15.55 -10.16
C THR A 40 0.32 16.54 -9.03
N PHE A 41 0.77 16.18 -7.84
CA PHE A 41 0.60 17.00 -6.65
C PHE A 41 1.92 17.18 -5.93
N ARG A 42 2.15 18.37 -5.38
CA ARG A 42 3.20 18.57 -4.40
C ARG A 42 2.74 18.03 -3.04
N GLU A 43 3.48 17.10 -2.47
CA GLU A 43 3.26 16.61 -1.12
C GLU A 43 3.91 17.53 -0.10
N LEU A 44 3.13 17.98 0.88
CA LEU A 44 3.54 18.88 1.94
C LEU A 44 3.28 18.21 3.29
N LEU A 45 4.35 17.82 3.98
CA LEU A 45 4.27 17.31 5.35
C LEU A 45 4.06 18.47 6.32
N LEU A 46 3.04 18.35 7.17
CA LEU A 46 2.73 19.31 8.23
C LEU A 46 3.45 18.93 9.53
N ALA A 47 3.64 19.91 10.42
CA ALA A 47 4.27 19.72 11.71
C ALA A 47 3.54 18.71 12.63
N ASP A 48 2.25 18.49 12.38
CA ASP A 48 1.42 17.52 13.10
C ASP A 48 1.42 16.12 12.49
N GLY A 49 2.27 15.87 11.48
CA GLY A 49 2.44 14.56 10.85
C GLY A 49 1.44 14.23 9.75
N TYR A 50 0.49 15.12 9.44
CA TYR A 50 -0.40 14.95 8.29
C TYR A 50 0.24 15.46 7.00
N SER A 51 -0.11 14.86 5.86
CA SER A 51 0.25 15.38 4.54
C SER A 51 -0.89 16.20 3.93
N ARG A 52 -0.54 17.25 3.19
CA ARG A 52 -1.42 17.94 2.23
C ARG A 52 -0.89 17.76 0.83
N PHE A 53 -1.78 17.69 -0.15
CA PHE A 53 -1.42 17.59 -1.56
C PHE A 53 -1.87 18.86 -2.28
N PHE A 54 -0.94 19.53 -2.96
CA PHE A 54 -1.18 20.79 -3.64
C PHE A 54 -1.04 20.61 -5.15
N SER A 55 -2.07 20.96 -5.92
CA SER A 55 -1.97 21.01 -7.38
C SER A 55 -1.27 22.30 -7.79
N SER A 56 -0.04 22.17 -8.30
CA SER A 56 0.77 23.30 -8.74
C SER A 56 0.14 24.05 -9.92
N HIS A 57 -0.57 23.34 -10.80
CA HIS A 57 -1.23 23.92 -11.97
C HIS A 57 -2.49 24.69 -11.58
N HIS A 58 -3.40 24.06 -10.82
CA HIS A 58 -4.69 24.65 -10.45
C HIS A 58 -4.64 25.54 -9.20
N LYS A 59 -3.51 25.58 -8.49
CA LYS A 59 -3.29 26.36 -7.26
C LYS A 59 -4.27 26.03 -6.13
N LEU A 60 -4.68 24.77 -6.04
CA LEU A 60 -5.66 24.28 -5.07
C LEU A 60 -5.12 23.09 -4.27
N TYR A 61 -5.56 22.96 -3.03
CA TYR A 61 -5.33 21.76 -2.23
C TYR A 61 -6.33 20.67 -2.59
N VAL A 62 -5.88 19.44 -2.61
CA VAL A 62 -6.73 18.25 -2.69
C VAL A 62 -7.63 18.22 -1.44
N SER A 63 -8.93 18.10 -1.65
CA SER A 63 -9.93 18.02 -0.58
C SER A 63 -11.05 17.05 -0.97
N LEU A 64 -11.57 16.33 0.02
CA LEU A 64 -12.73 15.44 -0.13
C LEU A 64 -14.08 16.15 0.13
N THR A 65 -14.16 17.46 -0.06
CA THR A 65 -15.42 18.22 0.03
C THR A 65 -16.46 17.74 -0.97
N SER A 66 -17.72 17.68 -0.54
CA SER A 66 -18.84 17.38 -1.43
C SER A 66 -19.09 18.52 -2.43
N LYS A 67 -19.55 18.17 -3.63
CA LYS A 67 -19.96 19.17 -4.63
C LYS A 67 -21.10 20.01 -4.05
N GLY A 68 -20.92 21.33 -4.04
CA GLY A 68 -21.94 22.29 -3.60
C GLY A 68 -21.85 22.73 -2.13
N SER A 69 -20.91 22.22 -1.33
CA SER A 69 -20.65 22.80 -0.02
C SER A 69 -19.87 24.11 -0.18
N THR A 70 -20.49 25.26 0.09
CA THR A 70 -19.76 26.52 0.23
C THR A 70 -18.85 26.42 1.46
N PRO A 71 -17.53 26.60 1.34
CA PRO A 71 -16.62 26.51 2.47
C PRO A 71 -16.79 27.75 3.33
N GLN A 72 -17.76 27.75 4.25
CA GLN A 72 -17.92 28.86 5.19
C GLN A 72 -16.75 28.96 6.18
N HIS A 73 -15.99 27.87 6.40
CA HIS A 73 -14.94 27.77 7.43
C HIS A 73 -13.63 27.16 6.88
N GLY A 74 -13.27 27.49 5.65
CA GLY A 74 -12.09 26.93 4.96
C GLY A 74 -12.37 25.60 4.27
N LEU A 75 -11.36 25.02 3.63
CA LEU A 75 -11.45 23.72 2.95
C LEU A 75 -11.47 22.60 4.01
N PRO A 76 -12.54 21.82 4.23
CA PRO A 76 -12.47 20.64 5.10
C PRO A 76 -11.77 19.47 4.39
N PHE A 77 -11.47 18.39 5.11
CA PHE A 77 -10.97 17.10 4.57
C PHE A 77 -9.81 17.20 3.57
N HIS A 78 -8.83 18.08 3.84
CA HIS A 78 -7.66 18.32 2.98
C HIS A 78 -6.34 17.82 3.58
N ARG A 79 -6.41 17.18 4.76
CA ARG A 79 -5.28 16.66 5.52
C ARG A 79 -5.39 15.14 5.54
N PHE A 80 -4.33 14.47 5.14
CA PHE A 80 -4.31 13.03 4.94
C PHE A 80 -3.25 12.39 5.81
N LEU A 81 -3.59 11.28 6.43
CA LEU A 81 -2.64 10.43 7.14
C LEU A 81 -2.35 9.19 6.29
N PRO A 82 -1.10 8.99 5.81
CA PRO A 82 -0.75 7.79 5.07
C PRO A 82 -0.88 6.55 5.97
N LEU A 83 -1.73 5.60 5.58
CA LEU A 83 -1.91 4.34 6.31
C LEU A 83 -1.32 3.18 5.51
N ARG A 84 -0.72 2.21 6.21
CA ARG A 84 -0.24 0.97 5.59
C ARG A 84 -1.42 0.08 5.21
N ASN A 85 -1.40 -0.45 3.99
CA ASN A 85 -2.43 -1.38 3.55
C ASN A 85 -2.29 -2.74 4.27
N ILE A 86 -3.26 -3.09 5.12
CA ILE A 86 -3.29 -4.36 5.87
C ILE A 86 -3.87 -5.53 5.08
N LEU A 87 -4.58 -5.28 3.97
CA LEU A 87 -5.27 -6.31 3.19
C LEU A 87 -4.30 -7.08 2.28
N VAL A 88 -3.33 -6.39 1.67
CA VAL A 88 -2.31 -7.02 0.82
C VAL A 88 -1.41 -7.95 1.62
N SER A 89 -1.15 -7.65 2.90
CA SER A 89 -0.34 -8.50 3.77
C SER A 89 -0.96 -9.89 4.00
N ARG A 90 -2.30 -10.02 3.99
CA ARG A 90 -2.99 -11.32 4.16
C ARG A 90 -2.99 -12.15 2.89
N SER A 91 -2.94 -11.52 1.72
CA SER A 91 -2.88 -12.26 0.45
C SER A 91 -1.51 -12.92 0.24
N MET A 92 -0.43 -12.29 0.72
CA MET A 92 0.94 -12.77 0.52
C MET A 92 1.36 -13.85 1.53
N THR A 93 0.75 -13.91 2.71
CA THR A 93 0.96 -15.03 3.66
C THR A 93 0.38 -16.33 3.11
N ASN A 94 -0.76 -16.26 2.43
CA ASN A 94 -1.44 -17.45 1.90
C ASN A 94 -0.73 -18.06 0.66
N THR A 95 0.18 -17.33 0.01
CA THR A 95 0.93 -17.84 -1.15
C THR A 95 2.22 -18.55 -0.75
N ALA A 96 2.86 -18.12 0.35
CA ALA A 96 4.09 -18.77 0.84
C ALA A 96 3.82 -20.17 1.41
N GLU A 97 2.66 -20.41 2.02
CA GLU A 97 2.29 -21.73 2.55
C GLU A 97 1.83 -22.72 1.46
N ASN A 98 1.33 -22.23 0.32
CA ASN A 98 0.85 -23.10 -0.77
C ASN A 98 1.95 -23.52 -1.78
N GLN A 99 3.13 -22.88 -1.77
CA GLN A 99 4.21 -23.24 -2.71
C GLN A 99 5.10 -24.40 -2.22
N GLN A 100 5.10 -24.74 -0.93
CA GLN A 100 5.85 -25.90 -0.42
C GLN A 100 5.11 -27.24 -0.58
N GLN A 101 3.81 -27.24 -0.90
CA GLN A 101 3.03 -28.47 -1.04
C GLN A 101 3.02 -29.05 -2.47
N ASN A 102 3.37 -28.27 -3.50
CA ASN A 102 3.21 -28.68 -4.90
C ASN A 102 4.51 -29.17 -5.59
N GLN A 103 5.56 -29.48 -4.83
CA GLN A 103 6.82 -30.07 -5.35
C GLN A 103 7.19 -31.41 -4.73
N GLN A 104 6.28 -32.07 -4.01
CA GLN A 104 6.49 -33.44 -3.56
C GLN A 104 6.19 -34.40 -4.71
N GLN A 105 7.08 -34.44 -5.69
CA GLN A 105 7.14 -35.53 -6.66
C GLN A 105 7.45 -36.80 -5.85
N LEU A 106 6.44 -37.64 -5.65
CA LEU A 106 6.56 -38.89 -4.89
C LEU A 106 7.50 -39.83 -5.65
N ASP A 107 8.72 -39.97 -5.15
CA ASP A 107 9.69 -40.93 -5.64
C ASP A 107 9.34 -42.31 -5.08
N LEU A 108 8.60 -43.10 -5.89
CA LEU A 108 8.05 -44.40 -5.49
C LEU A 108 9.11 -45.52 -5.36
N ASP A 109 10.34 -45.26 -5.81
CA ASP A 109 11.48 -46.19 -5.72
C ASP A 109 12.41 -45.87 -4.52
N SER A 110 12.04 -44.92 -3.67
CA SER A 110 12.79 -44.59 -2.45
C SER A 110 12.33 -45.42 -1.25
N ASP A 111 13.25 -45.89 -0.41
CA ASP A 111 12.97 -46.62 0.84
C ASP A 111 12.14 -45.82 1.88
N ASN A 112 11.89 -44.53 1.65
CA ASN A 112 11.00 -43.71 2.48
C ASN A 112 10.15 -42.72 1.66
N PRO A 113 9.10 -43.19 0.97
CA PRO A 113 8.31 -42.40 0.03
C PRO A 113 7.38 -41.37 0.71
N PHE A 114 7.37 -41.29 2.05
CA PHE A 114 6.57 -40.34 2.82
C PHE A 114 7.38 -39.30 3.60
N GLY A 115 8.69 -39.18 3.38
CA GLY A 115 9.47 -37.96 3.64
C GLY A 115 9.27 -37.26 5.00
N ARG A 116 8.97 -37.99 6.08
CA ARG A 116 8.91 -37.39 7.43
C ARG A 116 10.33 -37.28 7.97
N SER A 117 10.98 -36.14 7.73
CA SER A 117 12.17 -35.73 8.48
C SER A 117 11.80 -35.71 9.96
N LEU A 118 12.32 -36.67 10.74
CA LEU A 118 12.30 -36.58 12.20
C LEU A 118 13.22 -35.42 12.57
N THR A 119 12.65 -34.22 12.69
CA THR A 119 13.29 -33.14 13.42
C THR A 119 13.59 -33.68 14.81
N GLY A 120 14.87 -33.94 15.06
CA GLY A 120 15.36 -34.53 16.30
C GLY A 120 14.79 -33.78 17.49
N VAL A 121 13.95 -34.46 18.26
CA VAL A 121 13.56 -34.01 19.59
C VAL A 121 14.82 -34.08 20.44
N VAL A 122 15.51 -32.96 20.61
CA VAL A 122 16.59 -32.83 21.59
C VAL A 122 15.93 -32.63 22.95
N SER A 123 15.94 -33.67 23.77
CA SER A 123 15.58 -33.59 25.19
C SER A 123 16.66 -32.82 25.95
N PRO A 124 16.32 -31.87 26.84
CA PRO A 124 17.32 -31.26 27.71
C PRO A 124 17.80 -32.30 28.74
N GLN A 125 19.07 -32.67 28.68
CA GLN A 125 19.73 -33.46 29.71
C GLN A 125 20.27 -32.52 30.80
N PHE A 126 19.88 -32.77 32.05
CA PHE A 126 20.43 -32.14 33.24
C PHE A 126 21.80 -32.76 33.55
N SER A 127 22.84 -31.94 33.66
CA SER A 127 24.04 -32.29 34.42
C SER A 127 24.26 -31.21 35.48
N ARG A 128 24.10 -31.59 36.73
CA ARG A 128 24.68 -30.89 37.88
C ARG A 128 26.02 -31.56 38.11
N ASP A 129 27.10 -30.80 38.14
CA ASP A 129 28.28 -31.22 38.90
C ASP A 129 28.99 -30.00 39.50
N LYS A 130 29.59 -30.28 40.65
CA LYS A 130 30.14 -29.39 41.67
C LYS A 130 31.67 -29.35 41.57
#